data_AF-A0A2N3IST2-F1
#
_entry.id   AF-A0A2N3IST2-F1
#
_cell.length_a   1.000
_cell.length_b   1.000
_cell.length_c   1.000
_cell.angle_alpha   90.00
_cell.angle_beta   90.00
_cell.angle_gamma   90.00
#
_symmetry.space_group_name_H-M   'P 1'
#
loop_
_entity.id
_entity.type
_entity.pdbx_description
1 polymer ?
#
loop_
_entity_poly.entity_id
_entity_poly.type
_entity_poly.pdbx_seq_one_letter_code
_entity_poly.pdbx_strand_id
1 'polypeptide(L)'
;MNTKTDKQAAKQQVNTNATAKFDGIQASPAKVVLVSGVATLLSPGSTTTVGYEIGHEPEQPELLIRLTGSSGGGLCSKEWFGLTHVVDLLNEQQPDKAFTSGLFKVIWHFKGSSNNAGFLAAVLRHLELTKAAPEVRFGHLITGKHTEWFDSLKAQLPAETNAAQ
;
A
#
# COMPACT_ATOMS: atom_id res chain seq x y z
N MET A 1 67.51 7.90 0.27
CA MET A 1 68.04 7.24 1.47
C MET A 1 67.34 7.86 2.68
N ASN A 2 66.71 7.02 3.52
CA ASN A 2 65.72 7.38 4.55
C ASN A 2 66.24 8.30 5.67
N THR A 3 65.32 9.06 6.30
CA THR A 3 65.08 9.15 7.77
C THR A 3 63.90 10.09 8.04
N LYS A 4 62.74 9.56 8.44
CA LYS A 4 62.21 9.45 9.82
C LYS A 4 61.80 10.77 10.46
N THR A 5 60.50 10.95 10.69
CA THR A 5 59.97 11.56 11.92
C THR A 5 58.63 10.90 12.24
N ASP A 6 58.66 10.08 13.27
CA ASP A 6 57.52 9.44 13.91
C ASP A 6 56.71 10.47 14.70
N LYS A 7 55.37 10.44 14.58
CA LYS A 7 54.45 11.03 15.56
C LYS A 7 53.67 9.91 16.23
N GLN A 8 53.90 9.75 17.52
CA GLN A 8 53.02 9.01 18.44
C GLN A 8 51.71 9.78 18.61
N ALA A 9 50.59 9.05 18.58
CA ALA A 9 49.38 9.42 19.31
C ALA A 9 48.73 8.14 19.85
N ALA A 10 48.43 8.20 21.14
CA ALA A 10 48.06 7.09 21.98
C ALA A 10 46.56 6.78 21.95
N LYS A 11 46.25 5.49 22.20
CA LYS A 11 45.08 4.94 22.91
C LYS A 11 43.68 5.39 22.47
N GLN A 12 42.94 4.43 21.91
CA GLN A 12 41.61 4.08 22.42
C GLN A 12 41.28 2.62 22.04
N GLN A 13 41.30 1.75 23.05
CA GLN A 13 40.63 0.46 23.01
C GLN A 13 39.13 0.74 23.11
N VAL A 14 38.36 0.41 22.08
CA VAL A 14 36.90 0.32 22.18
C VAL A 14 36.57 -1.16 22.26
N ASN A 15 36.22 -1.60 23.47
CA ASN A 15 35.55 -2.87 23.70
C ASN A 15 34.17 -2.79 23.06
N THR A 16 33.97 -3.43 21.90
CA THR A 16 32.62 -3.71 21.39
C THR A 16 32.19 -5.09 21.81
N ASN A 17 31.83 -5.23 23.10
CA ASN A 17 30.86 -6.24 23.51
C ASN A 17 29.47 -5.70 23.14
N ALA A 18 29.11 -5.80 21.86
CA ALA A 18 27.74 -5.64 21.41
C ALA A 18 27.12 -7.04 21.36
N THR A 19 26.48 -7.39 22.46
CA THR A 19 25.68 -8.59 22.67
C THR A 19 24.64 -8.74 21.56
N ALA A 20 24.59 -9.93 20.96
CA ALA A 20 23.53 -10.34 20.07
C ALA A 20 22.17 -10.23 20.77
N LYS A 21 21.23 -9.54 20.13
CA LYS A 21 19.79 -9.85 20.14
C LYS A 21 19.08 -8.98 19.10
N PHE A 22 18.75 -9.58 17.97
CA PHE A 22 17.47 -9.28 17.34
C PHE A 22 16.72 -10.61 17.30
N ASP A 23 15.70 -10.63 18.15
CA ASP A 23 14.75 -11.71 18.36
C ASP A 23 14.06 -12.12 17.06
N GLY A 24 13.55 -13.35 17.09
CA GLY A 24 13.10 -14.10 15.94
C GLY A 24 12.24 -13.31 14.96
N ILE A 25 12.50 -13.54 13.68
CA ILE A 25 11.54 -13.31 12.61
C ILE A 25 10.39 -14.28 12.88
N GLN A 26 9.44 -13.85 13.72
CA GLN A 26 8.09 -14.41 13.73
C GLN A 26 7.55 -14.09 12.34
N ALA A 27 7.64 -15.07 11.43
CA ALA A 27 7.03 -14.97 10.13
C ALA A 27 5.53 -14.83 10.37
N SER A 28 4.99 -13.61 10.21
CA SER A 28 3.56 -13.42 10.21
C SER A 28 2.96 -14.38 9.20
N PRO A 29 1.86 -15.08 9.54
CA PRO A 29 1.25 -16.02 8.61
C PRO A 29 0.94 -15.31 7.29
N ALA A 30 1.01 -16.07 6.19
CA ALA A 30 0.69 -15.54 4.88
C ALA A 30 -0.76 -15.04 4.86
N LYS A 31 -0.97 -13.85 4.29
CA LYS A 31 -2.30 -13.27 4.11
C LYS A 31 -3.15 -14.20 3.24
N VAL A 32 -4.44 -14.30 3.57
CA VAL A 32 -5.42 -14.98 2.71
C VAL A 32 -5.88 -13.97 1.66
N VAL A 33 -5.58 -14.23 0.38
CA VAL A 33 -5.98 -13.37 -0.73
C VAL A 33 -7.40 -13.75 -1.17
N LEU A 34 -8.30 -12.78 -1.13
CA LEU A 34 -9.69 -12.91 -1.59
C LEU A 34 -9.82 -12.52 -3.07
N VAL A 35 -9.15 -11.43 -3.44
CA VAL A 35 -9.20 -10.88 -4.81
C VAL A 35 -7.78 -10.57 -5.26
N SER A 36 -7.46 -10.93 -6.49
CA SER A 36 -6.26 -10.49 -7.20
C SER A 36 -6.67 -9.96 -8.56
N GLY A 37 -6.06 -8.86 -8.99
CA GLY A 37 -6.42 -8.21 -10.23
C GLY A 37 -5.33 -7.30 -10.79
N VAL A 38 -5.60 -6.78 -11.98
CA VAL A 38 -4.67 -5.93 -12.73
C VAL A 38 -5.45 -4.75 -13.32
N ALA A 39 -5.01 -3.53 -13.04
CA ALA A 39 -5.63 -2.29 -13.48
C ALA A 39 -4.72 -1.54 -14.46
N THR A 40 -5.29 -0.98 -15.53
CA THR A 40 -4.56 -0.10 -16.45
C THR A 40 -4.28 1.24 -15.80
N LEU A 41 -3.05 1.77 -15.96
CA LEU A 41 -2.66 3.05 -15.40
C LEU A 41 -3.44 4.23 -16.00
N LEU A 42 -3.46 5.34 -15.27
CA LEU A 42 -4.33 6.50 -15.54
C LEU A 42 -4.02 7.25 -16.84
N SER A 43 -2.81 7.11 -17.38
CA SER A 43 -2.37 7.81 -18.60
C SER A 43 -3.25 7.44 -19.79
N PRO A 44 -3.83 8.41 -20.53
CA PRO A 44 -4.62 8.11 -21.71
C PRO A 44 -3.83 7.26 -22.71
N GLY A 45 -4.44 6.18 -23.19
CA GLY A 45 -3.80 5.24 -24.12
C GLY A 45 -2.69 4.38 -23.52
N SER A 46 -2.52 4.37 -22.20
CA SER A 46 -1.53 3.50 -21.56
C SER A 46 -1.91 2.02 -21.70
N THR A 47 -0.92 1.20 -22.04
CA THR A 47 -0.97 -0.27 -21.93
C THR A 47 -0.30 -0.74 -20.64
N THR A 48 0.25 0.18 -19.85
CA THR A 48 0.89 -0.12 -18.58
C THR A 48 -0.17 -0.44 -17.54
N THR A 49 0.15 -1.41 -16.69
CA THR A 49 -0.75 -1.94 -15.69
C THR A 49 -0.10 -1.96 -14.32
N VAL A 50 -0.94 -1.96 -13.28
CA VAL A 50 -0.56 -2.22 -11.90
C VAL A 50 -1.39 -3.38 -11.35
N GLY A 51 -0.72 -4.34 -10.72
CA GLY A 51 -1.38 -5.42 -10.01
C GLY A 51 -1.77 -5.01 -8.59
N TYR A 52 -2.83 -5.62 -8.07
CA TYR A 52 -3.29 -5.42 -6.71
C TYR A 52 -3.85 -6.72 -6.13
N GLU A 53 -3.89 -6.78 -4.81
CA GLU A 53 -4.53 -7.85 -4.06
C GLU A 53 -5.31 -7.29 -2.90
N ILE A 54 -6.45 -7.92 -2.61
CA ILE A 54 -7.27 -7.67 -1.42
C ILE A 54 -7.35 -8.99 -0.66
N GLY A 55 -7.18 -8.91 0.64
CA GLY A 55 -7.12 -10.08 1.50
C GLY A 55 -7.31 -9.72 2.96
N HIS A 56 -7.03 -10.67 3.83
CA HIS A 56 -7.09 -10.47 5.27
C HIS A 56 -6.06 -11.34 5.98
N GLU A 57 -5.86 -11.12 7.28
CA GLU A 57 -5.11 -12.05 8.12
C GLU A 57 -5.95 -13.31 8.36
N PRO A 58 -5.38 -14.51 8.41
CA PRO A 58 -6.13 -15.73 8.69
C PRO A 58 -6.98 -15.66 9.98
N GLU A 59 -6.49 -14.94 10.98
CA GLU A 59 -7.12 -14.81 12.30
C GLU A 59 -7.84 -13.48 12.52
N GLN A 60 -7.81 -12.55 11.55
CA GLN A 60 -8.46 -11.25 11.70
C GLN A 60 -9.38 -10.96 10.51
N PRO A 61 -10.61 -10.50 10.76
CA PRO A 61 -11.54 -10.15 9.69
C PRO A 61 -11.22 -8.78 9.04
N GLU A 62 -10.09 -8.15 9.37
CA GLU A 62 -9.73 -6.87 8.78
C GLU A 62 -9.29 -7.06 7.32
N LEU A 63 -10.02 -6.41 6.42
CA LEU A 63 -9.69 -6.37 5.01
C LEU A 63 -8.51 -5.43 4.77
N LEU A 64 -7.52 -5.96 4.08
CA LEU A 64 -6.30 -5.29 3.68
C LEU A 64 -6.22 -5.26 2.15
N ILE A 65 -5.54 -4.24 1.63
CA ILE A 65 -5.22 -4.13 0.21
C ILE A 65 -3.72 -3.86 0.07
N ARG A 66 -3.13 -4.38 -1.01
CA ARG A 66 -1.79 -4.00 -1.45
C ARG A 66 -1.70 -3.84 -2.95
N LEU A 67 -0.70 -3.09 -3.39
CA LEU A 67 -0.22 -3.13 -4.76
C LEU A 67 0.81 -4.25 -4.92
N THR A 68 0.86 -4.92 -6.06
CA THR A 68 1.80 -6.03 -6.30
C THR A 68 2.95 -5.68 -7.25
N GLY A 69 2.78 -4.62 -8.06
CA GLY A 69 3.81 -4.07 -8.94
C GLY A 69 3.24 -3.44 -10.20
N SER A 70 4.05 -2.63 -10.90
CA SER A 70 3.73 -2.01 -12.18
C SER A 70 4.48 -2.71 -13.32
N SER A 71 3.81 -2.96 -14.45
CA SER A 71 4.43 -3.54 -15.64
C SER A 71 5.34 -2.57 -16.40
N GLY A 72 5.20 -1.26 -16.18
CA GLY A 72 6.01 -0.22 -16.81
C GLY A 72 7.21 0.20 -15.97
N GLY A 73 7.51 -0.51 -14.88
CA GLY A 73 8.49 -0.11 -13.89
C GLY A 73 7.99 0.99 -12.94
N GLY A 74 8.92 1.59 -12.21
CA GLY A 74 8.65 2.55 -11.15
C GLY A 74 8.55 1.92 -9.76
N LEU A 75 8.96 2.67 -8.74
CA LEU A 75 8.89 2.21 -7.36
C LEU A 75 7.42 2.08 -6.94
N CYS A 76 7.08 0.94 -6.34
CA CYS A 76 5.75 0.61 -5.85
C CYS A 76 5.90 -0.01 -4.47
N SER A 77 5.21 0.53 -3.46
CA SER A 77 5.11 -0.18 -2.18
C SER A 77 4.25 -1.43 -2.36
N LYS A 78 4.71 -2.55 -1.80
CA LYS A 78 3.98 -3.83 -1.76
C LYS A 78 3.41 -4.12 -0.37
N GLU A 79 3.46 -3.12 0.48
CA GLU A 79 2.94 -3.17 1.84
C GLU A 79 1.41 -3.33 1.82
N TRP A 80 0.91 -4.14 2.75
CA TRP A 80 -0.50 -4.26 3.03
C TRP A 80 -0.96 -3.12 3.94
N PHE A 81 -2.07 -2.49 3.61
CA PHE A 81 -2.70 -1.45 4.42
C PHE A 81 -4.21 -1.66 4.50
N GLY A 82 -4.84 -1.11 5.54
CA GLY A 82 -6.28 -1.23 5.79
C GLY A 82 -7.10 -0.75 4.60
N LEU A 83 -7.97 -1.62 4.07
CA LEU A 83 -8.90 -1.25 3.01
C LEU A 83 -9.96 -0.27 3.53
N THR A 84 -10.29 -0.34 4.82
CA THR A 84 -11.12 0.63 5.55
C THR A 84 -10.65 2.06 5.34
N HIS A 85 -9.35 2.32 5.49
CA HIS A 85 -8.78 3.66 5.30
C HIS A 85 -9.01 4.21 3.88
N VAL A 86 -8.98 3.34 2.86
CA VAL A 86 -9.30 3.75 1.48
C VAL A 86 -10.78 4.12 1.36
N VAL A 87 -11.65 3.29 1.93
CA VAL A 87 -13.11 3.49 1.90
C VAL A 87 -13.50 4.77 2.65
N ASP A 88 -12.89 5.05 3.80
CA ASP A 88 -13.11 6.27 4.57
C ASP A 88 -12.72 7.52 3.77
N LEU A 89 -11.55 7.49 3.11
CA LEU A 89 -11.14 8.57 2.21
C LEU A 89 -12.13 8.78 1.05
N LEU A 90 -12.74 7.72 0.53
CA LEU A 90 -13.79 7.83 -0.50
C LEU A 90 -15.10 8.37 0.06
N ASN A 91 -15.50 7.98 1.28
CA ASN A 91 -16.69 8.48 1.97
C ASN A 91 -16.65 9.99 2.23
N GLU A 92 -15.46 10.55 2.43
CA GLU A 92 -15.26 11.98 2.62
C GLU A 92 -15.43 12.82 1.33
N GLN A 93 -15.46 12.17 0.16
CA GLN A 93 -15.56 12.88 -1.12
C GLN A 93 -17.01 13.18 -1.51
N GLN A 94 -17.21 14.24 -2.29
CA GLN A 94 -18.51 14.60 -2.81
C GLN A 94 -18.69 14.04 -4.23
N PRO A 95 -19.87 13.49 -4.61
CA PRO A 95 -20.10 12.86 -5.91
C PRO A 95 -19.75 13.73 -7.13
N ASP A 96 -20.05 15.03 -7.05
CA ASP A 96 -19.89 15.97 -8.16
C ASP A 96 -18.62 16.82 -8.06
N LYS A 97 -17.73 16.51 -7.11
CA LYS A 97 -16.48 17.26 -6.91
C LYS A 97 -15.28 16.40 -7.23
N ALA A 98 -14.51 16.83 -8.23
CA ALA A 98 -13.30 16.14 -8.61
C ALA A 98 -12.23 16.23 -7.50
N PHE A 99 -11.55 15.10 -7.25
CA PHE A 99 -10.37 15.02 -6.39
C PHE A 99 -9.17 14.43 -7.15
N THR A 100 -7.96 14.64 -6.64
CA THR A 100 -6.73 14.12 -7.27
C THR A 100 -6.25 12.86 -6.58
N SER A 101 -5.47 12.02 -7.26
CA SER A 101 -4.84 10.84 -6.64
C SER A 101 -3.98 11.21 -5.41
N GLY A 102 -3.51 12.47 -5.31
CA GLY A 102 -2.73 12.96 -4.18
C GLY A 102 -3.39 12.78 -2.82
N LEU A 103 -4.73 12.66 -2.77
CA LEU A 103 -5.50 12.31 -1.58
C LEU A 103 -4.93 11.06 -0.87
N PHE A 104 -4.59 10.03 -1.63
CA PHE A 104 -4.18 8.73 -1.09
C PHE A 104 -2.76 8.72 -0.52
N LYS A 105 -1.98 9.81 -0.65
CA LYS A 105 -0.62 9.88 -0.08
C LYS A 105 -0.62 9.74 1.44
N VAL A 106 -1.72 10.08 2.10
CA VAL A 106 -1.88 9.96 3.56
C VAL A 106 -1.75 8.52 4.04
N ILE A 107 -2.13 7.53 3.22
CA ILE A 107 -2.02 6.10 3.52
C ILE A 107 -0.56 5.70 3.81
N TRP A 108 0.39 6.27 3.04
CA TRP A 108 1.82 6.03 3.24
C TRP A 108 2.49 7.12 4.09
N HIS A 109 1.71 7.86 4.89
CA HIS A 109 2.20 8.98 5.70
C HIS A 109 3.02 10.00 4.89
N PHE A 110 2.65 10.22 3.63
CA PHE A 110 3.37 11.07 2.67
C PHE A 110 4.83 10.66 2.42
N LYS A 111 5.18 9.39 2.70
CA LYS A 111 6.49 8.80 2.49
C LYS A 111 6.44 7.74 1.38
N GLY A 112 7.61 7.27 0.96
CA GLY A 112 7.75 6.25 -0.08
C GLY A 112 7.58 6.79 -1.50
N SER A 113 7.25 5.89 -2.44
CA SER A 113 7.12 6.25 -3.85
C SER A 113 5.94 7.18 -4.09
N SER A 114 6.18 8.29 -4.81
CA SER A 114 5.13 9.19 -5.25
C SER A 114 4.10 8.54 -6.19
N ASN A 115 4.46 7.41 -6.83
CA ASN A 115 3.59 6.69 -7.75
C ASN A 115 2.46 5.91 -7.06
N ASN A 116 2.63 5.52 -5.78
CA ASN A 116 1.68 4.67 -5.06
C ASN A 116 0.26 5.23 -5.11
N ALA A 117 0.12 6.54 -4.91
CA ALA A 117 -1.15 7.25 -4.95
C ALA A 117 -1.83 7.14 -6.34
N GLY A 118 -1.08 7.32 -7.42
CA GLY A 118 -1.58 7.18 -8.78
C GLY A 118 -1.93 5.75 -9.16
N PHE A 119 -1.13 4.79 -8.69
CA PHE A 119 -1.37 3.36 -8.86
C PHE A 119 -2.62 2.89 -8.13
N LEU A 120 -2.80 3.26 -6.87
CA LEU A 120 -4.03 2.96 -6.14
C LEU A 120 -5.24 3.59 -6.83
N ALA A 121 -5.15 4.83 -7.28
CA ALA A 121 -6.25 5.46 -8.02
C ALA A 121 -6.59 4.73 -9.33
N ALA A 122 -5.62 4.13 -10.01
CA ALA A 122 -5.88 3.29 -11.18
C ALA A 122 -6.67 2.03 -10.80
N VAL A 123 -6.30 1.38 -9.69
CA VAL A 123 -7.03 0.23 -9.14
C VAL A 123 -8.47 0.61 -8.78
N LEU A 124 -8.68 1.76 -8.12
CA LEU A 124 -10.01 2.22 -7.74
C LEU A 124 -10.90 2.58 -8.94
N ARG A 125 -10.33 3.02 -10.06
CA ARG A 125 -11.07 3.20 -11.31
C ARG A 125 -11.45 1.87 -11.95
N HIS A 126 -10.52 0.92 -11.94
CA HIS A 126 -10.76 -0.42 -12.47
C HIS A 126 -11.85 -1.17 -11.70
N LEU A 127 -11.91 -0.98 -10.38
CA LEU A 127 -12.96 -1.50 -9.50
C LEU A 127 -14.28 -0.71 -9.57
N GLU A 128 -14.39 0.28 -10.46
CA GLU A 128 -15.55 1.17 -10.60
C GLU A 128 -15.96 1.94 -9.33
N LEU A 129 -15.04 2.11 -8.37
CA LEU A 129 -15.28 2.91 -7.16
C LEU A 129 -15.10 4.40 -7.42
N THR A 130 -14.29 4.70 -8.43
CA THR A 130 -14.07 6.04 -8.95
C THR A 130 -14.16 6.02 -10.47
N LYS A 131 -14.43 7.17 -11.07
CA LYS A 131 -14.40 7.37 -12.52
C LYS A 131 -13.57 8.61 -12.86
N ALA A 132 -13.13 8.72 -14.10
CA ALA A 132 -12.42 9.91 -14.56
C ALA A 132 -13.31 11.15 -14.46
N ALA A 133 -12.77 12.24 -13.92
CA ALA A 133 -13.39 13.55 -14.02
C ALA A 133 -13.07 14.15 -15.40
N PRO A 134 -14.05 14.44 -16.26
CA PRO A 134 -13.80 14.94 -17.62
C PRO A 134 -13.12 16.32 -17.61
N GLU A 135 -13.49 17.17 -16.65
CA GLU A 135 -13.00 18.54 -16.53
C GLU A 135 -11.60 18.67 -15.92
N VAL A 136 -11.10 17.61 -15.26
CA VAL A 136 -9.85 17.66 -14.50
C VAL A 136 -8.95 16.52 -14.95
N ARG A 137 -7.81 16.88 -15.57
CA ARG A 137 -6.81 15.91 -16.00
C ARG A 137 -6.35 15.06 -14.81
N PHE A 138 -6.50 13.74 -14.93
CA PHE A 138 -6.23 12.77 -13.86
C PHE A 138 -7.06 12.96 -12.57
N GLY A 139 -8.09 13.80 -12.62
CA GLY A 139 -9.07 13.94 -11.54
C GLY A 139 -10.03 12.76 -11.51
N HIS A 140 -10.62 12.53 -10.33
CA HIS A 140 -11.52 11.42 -10.06
C HIS A 140 -12.82 11.93 -9.49
N LEU A 141 -13.92 11.27 -9.82
CA LEU A 141 -15.21 11.41 -9.17
C LEU A 141 -15.54 10.07 -8.50
N ILE A 142 -16.14 10.11 -7.31
CA ILE A 142 -16.66 8.89 -6.67
C ILE A 142 -17.89 8.39 -7.44
N THR A 143 -18.07 7.08 -7.47
CA THR A 143 -19.27 6.48 -8.09
C THR A 143 -20.38 6.22 -7.09
N GLY A 144 -20.08 6.26 -5.78
CA GLY A 144 -21.00 5.91 -4.70
C GLY A 144 -21.11 4.40 -4.43
N LYS A 145 -20.47 3.55 -5.24
CA LYS A 145 -20.53 2.08 -5.09
C LYS A 145 -19.61 1.52 -4.01
N HIS A 146 -18.73 2.34 -3.43
CA HIS A 146 -17.62 1.87 -2.59
C HIS A 146 -18.07 1.23 -1.27
N THR A 147 -19.16 1.70 -0.66
CA THR A 147 -19.71 1.10 0.56
C THR A 147 -20.27 -0.29 0.29
N GLU A 148 -21.15 -0.42 -0.72
CA GLU A 148 -21.74 -1.71 -1.10
C GLU A 148 -20.67 -2.72 -1.55
N TRP A 149 -19.69 -2.26 -2.32
CA TRP A 149 -18.55 -3.07 -2.72
C TRP A 149 -17.74 -3.56 -1.52
N PHE A 150 -17.46 -2.68 -0.56
CA PHE A 150 -16.72 -3.07 0.65
C PHE A 150 -17.51 -4.06 1.51
N ASP A 151 -18.83 -3.87 1.64
CA ASP A 151 -19.71 -4.82 2.34
C ASP A 151 -19.75 -6.19 1.64
N SER A 152 -19.74 -6.21 0.30
CA SER A 152 -19.68 -7.45 -0.48
C SER A 152 -18.38 -8.25 -0.24
N LEU A 153 -17.26 -7.57 0.06
CA LEU A 153 -16.00 -8.23 0.41
C LEU A 153 -16.04 -8.76 1.84
N LYS A 154 -16.60 -8.00 2.79
CA LYS A 154 -16.77 -8.46 4.17
C LYS A 154 -17.66 -9.69 4.25
N ALA A 155 -18.68 -9.79 3.42
CA ALA A 155 -19.56 -10.96 3.35
C ALA A 155 -18.85 -12.23 2.86
N GLN A 156 -17.68 -12.13 2.22
CA GLN A 156 -16.87 -13.27 1.79
C GLN A 156 -15.89 -13.76 2.86
N LEU A 157 -15.73 -13.00 3.95
CA LEU A 157 -14.88 -13.44 5.06
C LEU A 157 -15.48 -14.68 5.73
N PRO A 158 -14.64 -15.61 6.21
CA PRO A 158 -15.12 -16.74 6.96
C PRO A 158 -15.90 -16.22 8.18
N ALA A 159 -17.10 -16.78 8.41
CA ALA A 159 -17.84 -16.49 9.62
C ALA A 159 -16.93 -16.79 10.82
N GLU A 160 -16.89 -15.87 11.80
CA GLU A 160 -16.17 -16.10 13.06
C GLU A 160 -16.58 -17.47 13.58
N THR A 161 -15.67 -18.43 13.50
CA THR A 161 -15.90 -19.73 14.10
C THR A 161 -15.83 -19.46 15.58
N ASN A 162 -16.99 -19.25 16.20
CA ASN A 162 -17.16 -19.28 17.64
C ASN A 162 -16.65 -20.63 18.11
N ALA A 163 -15.37 -20.69 18.46
CA ALA A 163 -14.82 -21.75 19.29
C ALA A 163 -15.42 -21.55 20.68
N ALA A 164 -16.67 -21.99 20.82
CA ALA A 164 -17.30 -22.21 22.11
C ALA A 164 -16.47 -23.28 22.82
N GLN A 165 -15.74 -22.86 23.86
CA GLN A 165 -15.19 -23.72 24.89
C GLN A 165 -16.32 -24.29 25.76
#